data_AF-A0A829W6Z9-F1
#
_entry.id   AF-A0A829W6Z9-F1
#
_cell.length_a   1.000
_cell.length_b   1.000
_cell.length_c   1.000
_cell.angle_alpha   90.00
_cell.angle_beta   90.00
_cell.angle_gamma   90.00
#
_symmetry.space_group_name_H-M   'P 1'
#
loop_
_entity.id
_entity.type
_entity.pdbx_description
1 polymer ?
#
loop_
_entity_poly.entity_id
_entity_poly.type
_entity_poly.pdbx_seq_one_letter_code
_entity_poly.pdbx_strand_id
1 'polypeptide(L)'
;MEMSIEVKMSMLLMIFQSIILAGQLWLAYYVYKSNKSEAKGYFMPLNDNLGIPQELKKIASYRYDLTKAIMFQNRGNDMLILLNNVIMVNNRIVESGTMPLNTLFTNDDSIFSRYGIVIPISHKDLESNKIDVKLEIKMKNSKNYIYKQIFYIEFSKLKDNDGQWEISKCNIEFKK
;
A
#
# COMPACT_ATOMS: atom_id res chain seq x y z
N MET A 1 38.16 -47.98 25.10
CA MET A 1 36.86 -47.92 25.79
C MET A 1 35.79 -48.05 24.74
N GLU A 2 35.24 -49.26 24.54
CA GLU A 2 34.18 -49.48 23.56
C GLU A 2 32.86 -48.88 24.08
N MET A 3 32.20 -48.07 23.26
CA MET A 3 30.85 -47.58 23.59
C MET A 3 29.86 -48.74 23.65
N SER A 4 29.01 -48.74 24.68
CA SER A 4 27.90 -49.69 24.80
C SER A 4 26.93 -49.55 23.63
N ILE A 5 26.25 -50.64 23.31
CA ILE A 5 25.30 -50.73 22.19
C ILE A 5 24.16 -49.71 22.35
N GLU A 6 23.70 -49.47 23.57
CA GLU A 6 22.66 -48.48 23.90
C GLU A 6 23.07 -47.04 23.55
N VAL A 7 24.33 -46.69 23.82
CA VAL A 7 24.87 -45.37 23.50
C VAL A 7 24.98 -45.20 21.98
N LYS A 8 25.42 -46.24 21.25
CA LYS A 8 25.48 -46.21 19.78
C LYS A 8 24.11 -46.05 19.14
N MET A 9 23.09 -46.76 19.64
CA MET A 9 21.71 -46.66 19.15
C MET A 9 21.10 -45.28 19.44
N SER A 10 21.32 -44.73 20.63
CA SER A 10 20.86 -43.39 20.99
C SER A 10 21.49 -42.31 20.10
N MET A 11 22.79 -42.47 19.78
CA MET A 11 23.51 -41.55 18.91
C MET A 11 23.00 -41.60 17.46
N LEU A 12 22.71 -42.80 16.94
CA LEU A 12 22.07 -42.99 15.63
C LEU A 12 20.68 -42.34 15.56
N LEU A 13 19.88 -42.50 16.61
CA LEU A 13 18.54 -41.89 16.70
C LEU A 13 18.63 -40.36 16.70
N MET A 14 19.57 -39.76 17.43
CA MET A 14 19.78 -38.31 17.44
C MET A 14 20.21 -37.77 16.07
N ILE A 15 21.08 -38.49 15.37
CA ILE A 15 21.50 -38.12 14.00
C ILE A 15 20.29 -38.17 13.07
N PHE A 16 19.49 -39.24 13.14
CA PHE A 16 18.31 -39.39 12.30
C PHE A 16 17.25 -38.31 12.58
N GLN A 17 16.99 -38.00 13.85
CA GLN A 17 16.09 -36.91 14.26
C GLN A 17 16.58 -35.54 13.75
N SER A 18 17.88 -35.28 13.80
CA SER A 18 18.47 -34.04 13.29
C SER A 18 18.27 -33.90 11.77
N ILE A 19 18.42 -35.00 11.02
CA ILE A 19 18.17 -35.03 9.57
C ILE A 19 16.68 -34.75 9.28
N ILE A 20 15.76 -35.37 10.02
CA ILE A 20 14.32 -35.11 9.88
C ILE A 20 14.00 -33.64 10.14
N LEU A 21 14.51 -33.08 11.23
CA LEU A 21 14.29 -31.68 11.61
C LEU A 21 14.81 -30.71 10.54
N ALA A 22 16.01 -30.96 10.00
CA ALA A 22 16.56 -30.17 8.90
C ALA A 22 15.69 -30.26 7.64
N GLY A 23 15.19 -31.46 7.31
CA GLY A 23 14.27 -31.68 6.20
C GLY A 23 12.93 -30.95 6.37
N GLN A 24 12.35 -30.98 7.58
CA GLN A 24 11.13 -30.25 7.91
C GLN A 24 11.32 -28.74 7.79
N LEU A 25 12.45 -28.21 8.28
CA LEU A 25 12.77 -26.79 8.18
C LEU A 25 12.91 -26.35 6.70
N TRP A 26 13.57 -27.16 5.89
CA TRP A 26 13.72 -26.92 4.46
C TRP A 26 12.38 -26.94 3.72
N LEU A 27 11.53 -27.93 4.01
CA LEU A 27 10.17 -28.01 3.45
C LEU A 27 9.30 -26.82 3.87
N ALA A 28 9.35 -26.43 5.14
CA ALA A 28 8.65 -25.25 5.64
C ALA A 28 9.10 -23.98 4.92
N TYR A 29 10.41 -23.82 4.70
CA TYR A 29 10.95 -22.70 3.92
C TYR A 29 10.52 -22.75 2.45
N TYR A 30 10.54 -23.93 1.83
CA TYR A 30 10.10 -24.12 0.46
C TYR A 30 8.62 -23.79 0.27
N VAL A 31 7.76 -24.29 1.16
CA VAL A 31 6.32 -23.97 1.19
C VAL A 31 6.10 -22.49 1.43
N TYR A 32 6.82 -21.87 2.37
CA TYR A 32 6.76 -20.42 2.62
C TYR A 32 7.12 -19.61 1.37
N LYS A 33 8.21 -19.99 0.68
CA LYS A 33 8.65 -19.32 -0.54
C LYS A 33 7.67 -19.53 -1.70
N SER A 34 7.10 -20.73 -1.82
CA SER A 34 6.14 -21.09 -2.87
C SER A 34 4.75 -20.49 -2.63
N ASN A 35 4.37 -20.25 -1.38
CA ASN A 35 3.12 -19.59 -0.99
C ASN A 35 3.19 -18.06 -1.03
N LYS A 36 4.27 -17.46 -1.57
CA LYS A 36 4.28 -16.04 -1.94
C LYS A 36 3.32 -15.83 -3.11
N SER A 37 2.04 -15.70 -2.77
CA SER A 37 0.99 -15.37 -3.71
C SER A 37 1.13 -13.93 -4.16
N GLU A 38 0.93 -13.70 -5.46
CA GLU A 38 0.84 -12.36 -6.05
C GLU A 38 -0.56 -11.74 -5.86
N ALA A 39 -1.45 -12.33 -5.03
CA ALA A 39 -2.72 -11.71 -4.68
C ALA A 39 -2.48 -10.32 -4.06
N LYS A 40 -3.07 -9.28 -4.65
CA LYS A 40 -2.81 -7.88 -4.28
C LYS A 40 -4.05 -7.27 -3.64
N GLY A 41 -3.85 -6.60 -2.51
CA GLY A 41 -4.63 -5.41 -2.17
C GLY A 41 -4.08 -4.21 -2.96
N TYR A 42 -4.90 -3.22 -3.25
CA TYR A 42 -4.47 -2.00 -3.90
C TYR A 42 -5.32 -0.83 -3.44
N PHE A 43 -4.71 0.34 -3.40
CA PHE A 43 -5.42 1.56 -3.06
C PHE A 43 -6.23 2.06 -4.26
N MET A 44 -7.43 2.56 -3.99
CA MET A 44 -8.26 3.24 -4.97
C MET A 44 -8.72 4.58 -4.39
N PRO A 45 -8.49 5.72 -5.06
CA PRO A 45 -8.92 7.01 -4.55
C PRO A 45 -10.44 7.05 -4.42
N LEU A 46 -10.92 7.67 -3.34
CA LEU A 46 -12.34 8.01 -3.23
C LEU A 46 -12.69 9.13 -4.22
N ASN A 47 -13.95 9.16 -4.67
CA ASN A 47 -14.39 10.09 -5.70
C ASN A 47 -14.35 11.57 -5.28
N ASP A 48 -14.28 11.88 -3.99
CA ASP A 48 -14.24 13.23 -3.45
C ASP A 48 -13.56 13.24 -2.07
N ASN A 49 -13.16 14.43 -1.62
CA ASN A 49 -12.73 14.68 -0.23
C ASN A 49 -13.43 15.89 0.40
N LEU A 50 -14.60 16.26 -0.12
CA LEU A 50 -15.33 17.45 0.28
C LEU A 50 -16.25 17.24 1.49
N GLY A 51 -16.43 15.99 1.94
CA GLY A 51 -17.30 15.66 3.08
C GLY A 51 -18.79 15.86 2.78
N ILE A 52 -19.17 15.78 1.50
CA ILE A 52 -20.52 16.08 1.04
C ILE A 52 -21.47 14.93 1.41
N PRO A 53 -22.68 15.25 1.95
CA PRO A 53 -23.71 14.26 2.25
C PRO A 53 -24.01 13.37 1.04
N GLN A 54 -24.29 12.09 1.29
CA GLN A 54 -24.40 11.06 0.25
C GLN A 54 -25.44 11.39 -0.84
N GLU A 55 -26.49 12.13 -0.47
CA GLU A 55 -27.57 12.57 -1.36
C GLU A 55 -27.11 13.59 -2.42
N LEU A 56 -26.06 14.37 -2.14
CA LEU A 56 -25.53 15.41 -3.03
C LEU A 56 -24.27 14.95 -3.80
N LYS A 57 -23.78 13.72 -3.55
CA LYS A 57 -22.55 13.19 -4.15
C LYS A 57 -22.59 13.09 -5.67
N LYS A 58 -23.77 12.90 -6.28
CA LYS A 58 -23.90 12.82 -7.75
C LYS A 58 -23.42 14.09 -8.46
N ILE A 59 -23.52 15.25 -7.82
CA ILE A 59 -23.19 16.56 -8.40
C ILE A 59 -21.73 16.95 -8.13
N ALA A 60 -21.15 16.45 -7.03
CA ALA A 60 -19.79 16.78 -6.59
C ALA A 60 -18.76 15.65 -6.77
N SER A 61 -19.13 14.58 -7.48
CA SER A 61 -18.21 13.51 -7.84
C SER A 61 -17.01 14.07 -8.60
N TYR A 62 -15.82 13.58 -8.28
CA TYR A 62 -14.53 13.98 -8.87
C TYR A 62 -14.05 15.39 -8.54
N ARG A 63 -14.61 16.02 -7.50
CA ARG A 63 -14.15 17.31 -6.99
C ARG A 63 -13.35 17.14 -5.71
N TYR A 64 -12.24 17.87 -5.64
CA TYR A 64 -11.26 17.76 -4.58
C TYR A 64 -10.86 19.13 -4.05
N ASP A 65 -10.70 19.19 -2.74
CA ASP A 65 -10.04 20.25 -2.01
C ASP A 65 -8.63 19.75 -1.68
N LEU A 66 -7.62 20.26 -2.41
CA LEU A 66 -6.24 19.79 -2.25
C LEU A 66 -5.58 20.24 -0.93
N THR A 67 -6.25 21.08 -0.14
CA THR A 67 -5.81 21.41 1.23
C THR A 67 -6.15 20.30 2.23
N LYS A 68 -7.09 19.41 1.87
CA LYS A 68 -7.53 18.29 2.69
C LYS A 68 -6.89 16.99 2.24
N ALA A 69 -6.89 16.00 3.14
CA ALA A 69 -6.41 14.67 2.82
C ALA A 69 -7.24 14.04 1.70
N ILE A 70 -6.57 13.49 0.69
CA ILE A 70 -7.16 12.60 -0.30
C ILE A 70 -7.16 11.20 0.28
N MET A 71 -8.35 10.58 0.30
CA MET A 71 -8.55 9.26 0.88
C MET A 71 -8.48 8.18 -0.20
N PHE A 72 -7.82 7.09 0.14
CA PHE A 72 -7.67 5.90 -0.69
C PHE A 72 -8.20 4.70 0.05
N GLN A 73 -9.08 3.94 -0.56
CA GLN A 73 -9.63 2.72 0.00
C GLN A 73 -8.83 1.52 -0.48
N ASN A 74 -8.47 0.61 0.43
CA ASN A 74 -7.95 -0.68 0.03
C ASN A 74 -9.06 -1.48 -0.68
N ARG A 75 -8.73 -1.99 -1.86
CA ARG A 75 -9.56 -2.85 -2.70
C ARG A 75 -8.74 -4.08 -3.10
N GLY A 76 -9.43 -5.13 -3.54
CA GLY A 76 -8.79 -6.39 -3.92
C GLY A 76 -8.96 -7.48 -2.88
N ASN A 77 -8.17 -8.55 -3.04
CA ASN A 77 -8.41 -9.83 -2.37
C ASN A 77 -7.51 -10.07 -1.16
N ASP A 78 -6.72 -9.08 -0.75
CA ASP A 78 -5.83 -9.21 0.40
C ASP A 78 -5.70 -7.89 1.17
N MET A 79 -5.32 -8.01 2.44
CA MET A 79 -4.85 -6.87 3.22
C MET A 79 -3.50 -6.40 2.68
N LEU A 80 -3.22 -5.11 2.86
CA LEU A 80 -1.93 -4.53 2.52
C LEU A 80 -1.30 -3.88 3.74
N ILE A 81 0.02 -3.86 3.77
CA ILE A 81 0.81 -3.20 4.80
C ILE A 81 1.64 -2.13 4.10
N LEU A 82 1.45 -0.87 4.49
CA LEU A 82 2.18 0.27 3.95
C LEU A 82 3.63 0.23 4.44
N LEU A 83 4.58 0.17 3.50
CA LEU A 83 6.01 0.15 3.82
C LEU A 83 6.68 1.50 3.62
N ASN A 84 6.25 2.25 2.59
CA ASN A 84 6.75 3.58 2.30
C ASN A 84 5.80 4.30 1.32
N ASN A 85 5.83 5.62 1.32
CA ASN A 85 5.21 6.47 0.31
C ASN A 85 6.19 7.55 -0.18
N VAL A 86 6.07 7.95 -1.43
CA VAL A 86 6.78 9.11 -1.99
C VAL A 86 5.78 9.92 -2.79
N ILE A 87 5.74 11.23 -2.54
CA ILE A 87 4.88 12.16 -3.26
C ILE A 87 5.78 13.07 -4.09
N MET A 88 5.40 13.27 -5.35
CA MET A 88 5.97 14.32 -6.19
C MET A 88 4.85 15.22 -6.68
N VAL A 89 5.08 16.53 -6.59
CA VAL A 89 4.18 17.57 -7.11
C VAL A 89 4.95 18.35 -8.17
N ASN A 90 4.42 18.45 -9.38
CA ASN A 90 5.06 19.13 -10.51
C ASN A 90 6.54 18.69 -10.70
N ASN A 91 6.79 17.38 -10.66
CA ASN A 91 8.11 16.73 -10.72
C ASN A 91 9.10 17.03 -9.57
N ARG A 92 8.63 17.59 -8.44
CA ARG A 92 9.45 17.81 -7.24
C ARG A 92 9.01 16.87 -6.14
N ILE A 93 9.97 16.14 -5.53
CA ILE A 93 9.68 15.32 -4.35
C ILE A 93 9.28 16.25 -3.21
N VAL A 94 8.15 15.96 -2.59
CA VAL A 94 7.65 16.70 -1.42
C VAL A 94 7.51 15.73 -0.26
N GLU A 95 7.98 16.12 0.92
CA GLU A 95 7.80 15.33 2.12
C GLU A 95 6.34 15.42 2.57
N SER A 96 5.64 14.29 2.60
CA SER A 96 4.32 14.23 3.23
C SER A 96 4.49 14.00 4.72
N GLY A 97 3.53 14.49 5.51
CA GLY A 97 3.42 14.12 6.91
C GLY A 97 3.56 12.60 7.08
N THR A 98 4.42 12.19 8.00
CA THR A 98 4.78 10.80 8.28
C THR A 98 3.57 10.05 8.79
N MET A 99 2.92 9.26 7.91
CA MET A 99 2.08 8.18 8.41
C MET A 99 2.97 7.08 9.00
N PRO A 100 2.53 6.41 10.07
CA PRO A 100 3.30 5.32 10.66
C PRO A 100 3.53 4.22 9.62
N LEU A 101 4.79 3.90 9.37
CA LEU A 101 5.16 2.77 8.52
C LEU A 101 4.70 1.47 9.18
N ASN A 102 4.48 0.45 8.34
CA ASN A 102 3.90 -0.84 8.74
C ASN A 102 2.44 -0.76 9.20
N THR A 103 1.70 0.29 8.79
CA THR A 103 0.25 0.34 8.98
C THR A 103 -0.44 -0.68 8.10
N LEU A 104 -1.35 -1.46 8.69
CA LEU A 104 -2.14 -2.48 8.02
C LEU A 104 -3.47 -1.90 7.57
N PHE A 105 -3.85 -2.20 6.33
CA PHE A 105 -5.14 -1.83 5.76
C PHE A 105 -5.90 -3.07 5.34
N THR A 106 -7.10 -3.23 5.89
CA THR A 106 -7.99 -4.37 5.56
C THR A 106 -8.84 -4.04 4.35
N ASN A 107 -9.46 -5.06 3.75
CA ASN A 107 -10.48 -4.89 2.71
C ASN A 107 -11.89 -4.74 3.30
N ASP A 108 -12.02 -4.76 4.63
CA ASP A 108 -13.28 -4.57 5.34
C ASP A 108 -13.53 -3.08 5.54
N ASP A 109 -14.61 -2.57 4.94
CA ASP A 109 -14.97 -1.16 4.94
C ASP A 109 -15.21 -0.59 6.36
N SER A 110 -15.36 -1.46 7.37
CA SER A 110 -15.59 -1.06 8.76
C SER A 110 -14.32 -0.69 9.54
N ILE A 111 -13.15 -1.26 9.22
CA ILE A 111 -11.95 -1.16 10.07
C ILE A 111 -10.67 -0.98 9.24
N PHE A 112 -9.96 0.13 9.46
CA PHE A 112 -8.65 0.42 8.88
C PHE A 112 -8.55 0.25 7.35
N SER A 113 -9.62 0.46 6.60
CA SER A 113 -9.63 0.27 5.13
C SER A 113 -9.14 1.47 4.33
N ARG A 114 -8.94 2.63 4.98
CA ARG A 114 -8.68 3.90 4.29
C ARG A 114 -7.34 4.52 4.67
N TYR A 115 -6.59 4.89 3.64
CA TYR A 115 -5.33 5.59 3.70
C TYR A 115 -5.52 7.04 3.26
N GLY A 116 -5.21 8.01 4.13
CA GLY A 116 -5.37 9.43 3.84
C GLY A 116 -4.02 10.11 3.62
N ILE A 117 -3.92 10.93 2.57
CA ILE A 117 -2.71 11.68 2.24
C ILE A 117 -3.04 13.15 2.06
N VAL A 118 -2.38 14.00 2.84
CA VAL A 118 -2.34 15.45 2.56
C VAL A 118 -1.20 15.68 1.58
N ILE A 119 -1.51 16.25 0.41
CA ILE A 119 -0.52 16.57 -0.61
C ILE A 119 0.10 17.93 -0.23
N PRO A 120 1.41 18.03 0.02
CA PRO A 120 2.06 19.30 0.27
C PRO A 120 2.15 20.08 -1.05
N ILE A 121 1.26 21.05 -1.24
CA ILE A 121 1.22 21.91 -2.42
C ILE A 121 1.71 23.30 -2.02
N SER A 122 2.65 23.86 -2.77
CA SER A 122 3.14 25.21 -2.50
C SER A 122 2.13 26.27 -2.98
N HIS A 123 2.17 27.47 -2.39
CA HIS A 123 1.34 28.59 -2.86
C HIS A 123 1.51 28.88 -4.37
N LYS A 124 2.74 28.75 -4.88
CA LYS A 124 3.05 28.92 -6.30
C LYS A 124 2.37 27.87 -7.18
N ASP A 125 2.23 26.63 -6.70
CA ASP A 125 1.56 25.58 -7.46
C ASP A 125 0.04 25.82 -7.51
N LEU A 126 -0.55 26.45 -6.49
CA LEU A 126 -1.98 26.81 -6.45
C LEU A 126 -2.37 27.96 -7.41
N GLU A 127 -1.39 28.75 -7.84
CA GLU A 127 -1.56 29.78 -8.88
C GLU A 127 -1.66 29.17 -10.29
N SER A 128 -1.19 27.94 -10.47
CA SER A 128 -1.30 27.21 -11.73
C SER A 128 -2.74 26.76 -11.98
N ASN A 129 -3.13 26.66 -13.25
CA ASN A 129 -4.40 26.03 -13.63
C ASN A 129 -4.35 24.50 -13.55
N LYS A 130 -3.14 23.93 -13.43
CA LYS A 130 -2.88 22.49 -13.41
C LYS A 130 -1.83 22.10 -12.38
N ILE A 131 -2.03 20.97 -11.73
CA ILE A 131 -1.08 20.37 -10.79
C ILE A 131 -0.92 18.90 -11.12
N ASP A 132 0.31 18.48 -11.37
CA ASP A 132 0.67 17.09 -11.59
C ASP A 132 1.13 16.46 -10.27
N VAL A 133 0.49 15.37 -9.86
CA VAL A 133 0.81 14.62 -8.66
C VAL A 133 1.20 13.20 -9.03
N LYS A 134 2.39 12.79 -8.62
CA LYS A 134 2.83 11.40 -8.65
C LYS A 134 2.90 10.86 -7.23
N LEU A 135 2.18 9.78 -6.95
CA LEU A 135 2.20 9.12 -5.66
C LEU A 135 2.71 7.69 -5.84
N GLU A 136 3.88 7.40 -5.29
CA GLU A 136 4.42 6.04 -5.23
C GLU A 136 4.17 5.46 -3.85
N ILE A 137 3.51 4.30 -3.78
CA ILE A 137 3.21 3.60 -2.54
C ILE A 137 3.88 2.24 -2.60
N LYS A 138 4.84 1.99 -1.71
CA LYS A 138 5.44 0.68 -1.51
C LYS A 138 4.67 -0.07 -0.43
N MET A 139 4.25 -1.28 -0.73
CA MET A 139 3.41 -2.08 0.17
C MET A 139 3.81 -3.55 0.12
N LYS A 140 3.34 -4.32 1.11
CA LYS A 140 3.39 -5.79 1.11
C LYS A 140 2.02 -6.37 1.42
N ASN A 141 1.71 -7.53 0.85
CA ASN A 141 0.48 -8.27 1.15
C ASN A 141 0.65 -9.17 2.40
N SER A 142 -0.39 -9.94 2.74
CA SER A 142 -0.37 -10.88 3.87
C SER A 142 0.69 -11.99 3.77
N LYS A 143 1.18 -12.26 2.54
CA LYS A 143 2.19 -13.29 2.22
C LYS A 143 3.60 -12.71 2.02
N ASN A 144 3.84 -11.47 2.45
CA ASN A 144 5.12 -10.77 2.31
C ASN A 144 5.58 -10.59 0.85
N TYR A 145 4.66 -10.61 -0.11
CA TYR A 145 4.94 -10.16 -1.48
C TYR A 145 4.96 -8.64 -1.48
N ILE A 146 6.11 -8.06 -1.86
CA ILE A 146 6.35 -6.62 -1.90
C ILE A 146 6.09 -6.13 -3.32
N TYR A 147 5.42 -4.99 -3.44
CA TYR A 147 5.14 -4.34 -4.71
C TYR A 147 4.96 -2.84 -4.50
N LYS A 148 4.96 -2.11 -5.61
CA LYS A 148 4.67 -0.69 -5.68
C LYS A 148 3.41 -0.43 -6.49
N GLN A 149 2.60 0.49 -6.01
CA GLN A 149 1.52 1.11 -6.77
C GLN A 149 1.88 2.57 -7.01
N ILE A 150 1.79 3.02 -8.26
CA ILE A 150 2.12 4.38 -8.65
C ILE A 150 0.87 5.02 -9.25
N PHE A 151 0.46 6.13 -8.67
CA PHE A 151 -0.58 6.99 -9.23
C PHE A 151 0.05 8.16 -9.95
N TYR A 152 -0.48 8.47 -11.13
CA TYR A 152 -0.21 9.69 -11.86
C TYR A 152 -1.54 10.43 -11.99
N ILE A 153 -1.71 11.50 -11.21
CA ILE A 153 -2.95 12.25 -11.09
C ILE A 153 -2.70 13.67 -11.58
N GLU A 154 -3.47 14.13 -12.55
CA GLU A 154 -3.50 15.52 -13.00
C GLU A 154 -4.75 16.18 -12.40
N PHE A 155 -4.53 17.27 -11.65
CA PHE A 155 -5.61 18.11 -11.14
C PHE A 155 -5.72 19.37 -12.00
N SER A 156 -6.95 19.74 -12.35
CA SER A 156 -7.28 20.98 -13.07
C SER A 156 -8.17 21.87 -12.21
N LYS A 157 -7.95 23.18 -12.24
CA LYS A 157 -8.74 24.15 -11.48
C LYS A 157 -10.09 24.38 -12.15
N LEU A 158 -11.18 24.33 -11.37
CA LEU A 158 -12.52 24.63 -11.87
C LEU A 158 -12.68 26.14 -12.08
N LYS A 159 -13.15 26.56 -13.26
CA LYS A 159 -13.30 27.98 -13.62
C LYS A 159 -14.34 28.73 -12.78
N ASP A 160 -15.36 28.02 -12.30
CA ASP A 160 -16.54 28.62 -11.66
C ASP A 160 -16.57 28.46 -10.13
N ASN A 161 -15.55 27.84 -9.53
CA ASN A 161 -15.55 27.52 -8.11
C ASN A 161 -14.19 27.79 -7.46
N ASP A 162 -14.16 28.78 -6.56
CA ASP A 162 -12.93 29.20 -5.91
C ASP A 162 -12.40 28.09 -4.98
N GLY A 163 -11.23 27.57 -5.31
CA GLY A 163 -10.51 26.58 -4.48
C GLY A 163 -10.82 25.10 -4.73
N GLN A 164 -11.72 24.76 -5.66
CA GLN A 164 -11.98 23.34 -6.02
C GLN A 164 -11.19 22.90 -7.25
N TRP A 165 -10.75 21.64 -7.20
CA TRP A 165 -9.99 20.99 -8.25
C TRP A 165 -10.74 19.76 -8.76
N GLU A 166 -10.57 19.42 -10.02
CA GLU A 166 -11.06 18.17 -10.61
C GLU A 166 -9.88 17.29 -11.05
N ILE A 167 -10.06 15.97 -11.01
CA ILE A 167 -9.08 15.05 -11.62
C ILE A 167 -9.35 15.02 -13.12
N SER A 168 -8.48 15.64 -13.91
CA SER A 168 -8.54 15.59 -15.37
C SER A 168 -7.95 14.29 -15.94
N LYS A 169 -7.01 13.68 -15.21
CA LYS A 169 -6.37 12.42 -15.61
C LYS A 169 -5.93 11.63 -14.38
N CYS A 170 -6.17 10.32 -14.36
CA CYS A 170 -5.66 9.42 -13.33
C CYS A 170 -5.23 8.09 -13.93
N ASN A 171 -3.93 7.82 -13.89
CA ASN A 171 -3.35 6.54 -14.31
C ASN A 171 -2.75 5.80 -13.10
N ILE A 172 -2.88 4.48 -13.11
CA ILE A 172 -2.36 3.60 -12.06
C ILE A 172 -1.42 2.57 -12.68
N GLU A 173 -0.23 2.45 -12.13
CA GLU A 173 0.80 1.49 -12.56
C GLU A 173 1.23 0.62 -11.37
N PHE A 174 1.46 -0.68 -11.61
CA PHE A 174 1.98 -1.61 -10.60
C PHE A 174 3.38 -2.08 -10.98
N LYS A 175 4.32 -2.02 -10.03
CA LYS A 175 5.69 -2.53 -10.17
C LYS A 175 6.01 -3.55 -9.08
N LYS A 176 6.93 -4.48 -9.37
CA LYS A 176 7.52 -5.36 -8.36
C LYS A 176 8.56 -4.60 -7.55
#